data_AF-A0A166KB02-F1
#
_entry.id   AF-A0A166KB02-F1
#
_cell.length_a   1.000
_cell.length_b   1.000
_cell.length_c   1.000
_cell.angle_alpha   90.00
_cell.angle_beta   90.00
_cell.angle_gamma   90.00
#
_symmetry.space_group_name_H-M   'P 1'
#
loop_
_entity.id
_entity.type
_entity.pdbx_description
1 polymer ?
#
loop_
_entity_poly.entity_id
_entity_poly.type
_entity_poly.pdbx_seq_one_letter_code
_entity_poly.pdbx_strand_id
1 'polypeptide(L)'
;MCRRVNPALFHAPLISLTIHRSSVWSTLDEMFGALSSLPSLVVFDFDTLGYSATDFETFLSTINTPRRSVLLSRLRTLKLAAQLECVGLIMNRLVLSTTTAIAVDGRFFRPPSLGVEFNTMLDDLDDGFESHLGDLQEGYRRLSLGEYKNRAYKGFNLTAHAHERNDHAAEPPIFQYGATYHDFDIDHVRGYIAMLSRIVCWPGLGSAIVRLEVAKRRLLDRTWQWGHILEDLPNLEEVVIEGPAGRAFVSALRYPADAPRCPRLQSVVLRETKLMSKFVDRLIDHLIEQRVPHGCPLLQLSFSECSISIADVERLRQTQGVADGLSWDGEETGWESWRMKWAFQGMHHNPADEYESDSSDGYMPSILEHFE
;
A
#
# COMPACT_ATOMS: atom_id res chain seq x y z
N MET A 1 34.33 -48.39 -26.09
CA MET A 1 34.94 -47.08 -25.76
C MET A 1 33.82 -46.05 -25.54
N CYS A 2 33.36 -45.88 -24.31
CA CYS A 2 32.44 -44.79 -23.97
C CYS A 2 33.26 -43.51 -23.76
N ARG A 3 33.15 -42.56 -24.69
CA ARG A 3 33.65 -41.19 -24.46
C ARG A 3 32.79 -40.57 -23.36
N ARG A 4 33.39 -40.32 -22.20
CA ARG A 4 32.81 -39.45 -21.16
C ARG A 4 32.64 -38.07 -21.78
N VAL A 5 31.40 -37.69 -22.06
CA VAL A 5 31.06 -36.29 -22.33
C VAL A 5 31.32 -35.55 -21.01
N ASN A 6 32.17 -34.54 -21.07
CA ASN A 6 32.52 -33.72 -19.92
C ASN A 6 31.25 -33.02 -19.42
N PRO A 7 30.79 -33.21 -18.17
CA PRO A 7 29.59 -32.56 -17.64
C PRO A 7 29.69 -31.02 -17.66
N ALA A 8 30.92 -30.50 -17.80
CA ALA A 8 31.25 -29.09 -17.78
C ALA A 8 30.73 -28.25 -18.97
N LEU A 9 30.20 -28.85 -20.04
CA LEU A 9 29.84 -28.13 -21.27
C LEU A 9 28.46 -27.44 -21.23
N PHE A 10 27.62 -27.71 -20.23
CA PHE A 10 26.29 -27.09 -20.11
C PHE A 10 25.91 -26.74 -18.66
N HIS A 11 26.87 -26.36 -17.80
CA HIS A 11 26.55 -25.72 -16.52
C HIS A 11 26.20 -24.25 -16.74
N ALA A 12 25.13 -23.99 -17.49
CA ALA A 12 24.53 -22.66 -17.50
C ALA A 12 24.02 -22.40 -16.06
N PRO A 13 24.53 -21.37 -15.36
CA PRO A 13 24.05 -21.08 -14.02
C PRO A 13 22.56 -20.75 -14.10
N LEU A 14 21.75 -21.35 -13.22
CA LEU A 14 20.34 -21.02 -13.16
C LEU A 14 20.20 -19.58 -12.66
N ILE A 15 19.72 -18.70 -13.54
CA ILE A 15 19.52 -17.27 -13.26
C ILE A 15 18.08 -16.91 -12.91
N SER A 16 17.12 -17.77 -13.24
CA SER A 16 15.70 -17.55 -12.97
C SER A 16 15.08 -18.85 -12.49
N LEU A 17 14.40 -18.80 -11.36
CA LEU A 17 13.62 -19.90 -10.81
C LEU A 17 12.20 -19.41 -10.57
N THR A 18 11.26 -20.07 -11.24
CA THR A 18 9.84 -19.74 -11.17
C THR A 18 9.06 -20.99 -10.82
N ILE A 19 8.33 -20.97 -9.71
CA ILE A 19 7.56 -22.10 -9.21
C ILE A 19 6.15 -21.60 -8.95
N HIS A 20 5.22 -22.07 -9.79
CA HIS A 20 3.81 -21.72 -9.66
C HIS A 20 2.98 -22.93 -9.25
N ARG A 21 2.20 -22.76 -8.18
CA ARG A 21 1.16 -23.70 -7.75
C ARG A 21 1.69 -25.14 -7.63
N SER A 22 2.90 -25.27 -7.08
CA SER A 22 3.58 -26.55 -6.98
C SER A 22 4.18 -26.74 -5.60
N SER A 23 3.89 -27.88 -4.98
CA SER A 23 4.46 -28.32 -3.71
C SER A 23 5.79 -29.04 -3.91
N VAL A 24 6.73 -28.42 -4.64
CA VAL A 24 8.06 -29.00 -4.90
C VAL A 24 8.83 -29.20 -3.59
N TRP A 25 8.65 -28.30 -2.64
CA TRP A 25 9.28 -28.37 -1.32
C TRP A 25 8.26 -28.70 -0.26
N SER A 26 8.61 -29.67 0.58
CA SER A 26 7.77 -30.10 1.69
C SER A 26 7.96 -29.18 2.92
N THR A 27 9.08 -28.47 3.00
CA THR A 27 9.44 -27.60 4.13
C THR A 27 10.15 -26.32 3.67
N LEU A 28 10.10 -25.28 4.50
CA LEU A 28 10.90 -24.06 4.29
C LEU A 28 12.42 -24.36 4.26
N ASP A 29 12.89 -25.28 5.10
CA ASP A 29 14.32 -25.66 5.14
C ASP A 29 14.80 -26.29 3.83
N GLU A 30 13.98 -27.14 3.22
CA GLU A 30 14.28 -27.73 1.92
C GLU A 30 14.37 -26.65 0.84
N MET A 31 13.43 -25.70 0.84
CA MET A 31 13.45 -24.55 -0.05
C MET A 31 14.74 -23.72 0.14
N PHE A 32 15.09 -23.36 1.37
CA PHE A 32 16.31 -22.59 1.65
C PHE A 32 17.58 -23.36 1.31
N GLY A 33 17.60 -24.66 1.56
CA GLY A 33 18.68 -25.55 1.13
C GLY A 33 18.88 -25.48 -0.39
N ALA A 34 17.79 -25.57 -1.15
CA ALA A 34 17.82 -25.42 -2.61
C ALA A 34 18.29 -24.02 -3.03
N LEU A 35 17.73 -22.94 -2.47
CA LEU A 35 18.12 -21.56 -2.81
C LEU A 35 19.60 -21.27 -2.50
N SER A 36 20.13 -21.81 -1.40
CA SER A 36 21.55 -21.65 -1.04
C SER A 36 22.52 -22.25 -2.07
N SER A 37 22.04 -23.21 -2.87
CA SER A 37 22.81 -23.83 -3.96
C SER A 37 22.75 -23.05 -5.28
N LEU A 38 22.01 -21.93 -5.33
CA LEU A 38 21.75 -21.11 -6.52
C LEU A 38 22.36 -19.68 -6.41
N PRO A 39 23.68 -19.52 -6.26
CA PRO A 39 24.31 -18.20 -6.01
C PRO A 39 24.23 -17.24 -7.20
N SER A 40 23.83 -17.71 -8.39
CA SER A 40 23.66 -16.90 -9.59
C SER A 40 22.22 -16.49 -9.87
N LEU A 41 21.30 -16.79 -8.95
CA LEU A 41 19.89 -16.47 -9.11
C LEU A 41 19.67 -14.95 -9.16
N VAL A 42 19.02 -14.49 -10.21
CA VAL A 42 18.67 -13.09 -10.48
C VAL A 42 17.17 -12.86 -10.28
N VAL A 43 16.34 -13.84 -10.64
CA VAL A 43 14.89 -13.78 -10.49
C VAL A 43 14.40 -15.00 -9.70
N PHE A 44 13.65 -14.76 -8.64
CA PHE A 44 12.92 -15.79 -7.91
C PHE A 44 11.45 -15.42 -7.85
N ASP A 45 10.61 -16.29 -8.40
CA ASP A 45 9.16 -16.15 -8.40
C ASP A 45 8.53 -17.40 -7.79
N PHE A 46 7.88 -17.23 -6.65
CA PHE A 46 7.35 -18.33 -5.85
C PHE A 46 5.89 -18.09 -5.53
N ASP A 47 5.05 -19.02 -5.95
CA ASP A 47 3.61 -18.99 -5.77
C ASP A 47 3.13 -20.27 -5.05
N THR A 48 2.78 -20.11 -3.77
CA THR A 48 2.25 -21.17 -2.89
C THR A 48 0.73 -21.28 -2.93
N LEU A 49 0.04 -20.52 -3.77
CA LEU A 49 -1.42 -20.53 -3.84
C LEU A 49 -2.00 -21.86 -4.33
N GLY A 50 -1.16 -22.78 -4.81
CA GLY A 50 -1.53 -24.16 -5.13
C GLY A 50 -1.39 -25.16 -3.97
N TYR A 51 -0.85 -24.76 -2.82
CA TYR A 51 -0.70 -25.66 -1.67
C TYR A 51 -2.07 -25.99 -1.06
N SER A 52 -2.30 -27.26 -0.76
CA SER A 52 -3.43 -27.64 0.08
C SER A 52 -3.22 -27.11 1.51
N ALA A 53 -4.30 -27.01 2.30
CA ALA A 53 -4.19 -26.58 3.69
C ALA A 53 -3.22 -27.45 4.50
N THR A 54 -3.25 -28.77 4.29
CA THR A 54 -2.36 -29.73 4.95
C THR A 54 -0.91 -29.61 4.50
N ASP A 55 -0.68 -29.37 3.19
CA ASP A 55 0.68 -29.17 2.68
C ASP A 55 1.26 -27.86 3.21
N PHE A 56 0.44 -26.81 3.30
CA PHE A 56 0.87 -25.52 3.81
C PHE A 56 1.20 -25.58 5.31
N GLU A 57 0.37 -26.24 6.13
CA GLU A 57 0.67 -26.46 7.55
C GLU A 57 1.97 -27.25 7.73
N THR A 58 2.19 -28.28 6.91
CA THR A 58 3.45 -29.04 6.91
C THR A 58 4.64 -28.16 6.53
N PHE A 59 4.47 -27.33 5.50
CA PHE A 59 5.49 -26.39 5.02
C PHE A 59 5.93 -25.40 6.11
N LEU A 60 4.99 -24.92 6.95
CA LEU A 60 5.25 -24.04 8.09
C LEU A 60 5.78 -24.77 9.33
N SER A 61 5.43 -26.04 9.53
CA SER A 61 5.65 -26.78 10.80
C SER A 61 7.12 -27.03 11.18
N THR A 62 8.08 -26.75 10.29
CA THR A 62 9.49 -27.18 10.42
C THR A 62 10.47 -26.06 10.76
N ILE A 63 10.03 -24.99 11.43
CA ILE A 63 10.91 -23.89 11.91
C ILE A 63 11.80 -24.30 13.12
N ASN A 64 12.09 -25.59 13.30
CA ASN A 64 12.88 -26.10 14.43
C ASN A 64 14.40 -26.05 14.18
N THR A 65 14.85 -25.77 12.96
CA THR A 65 16.27 -25.59 12.67
C THR A 65 16.72 -24.16 12.98
N PRO A 66 17.93 -23.97 13.53
CA PRO A 66 18.46 -22.63 13.81
C PRO A 66 18.47 -21.80 12.53
N ARG A 67 18.01 -20.53 12.62
CA ARG A 67 17.87 -19.57 11.51
C ARG A 67 19.19 -19.47 10.73
N ARG A 68 19.32 -20.22 9.64
CA ARG A 68 20.41 -20.05 8.67
C ARG A 68 19.92 -19.11 7.59
N SER A 69 20.44 -17.89 7.60
CA SER A 69 20.16 -16.92 6.56
C SER A 69 20.76 -17.38 5.22
N VAL A 70 20.04 -17.14 4.13
CA VAL A 70 20.44 -17.47 2.76
C VAL A 70 20.78 -16.19 2.02
N LEU A 71 22.05 -16.04 1.65
CA LEU A 71 22.54 -14.89 0.91
C LEU A 71 22.26 -15.02 -0.58
N LEU A 72 21.42 -14.14 -1.12
CA LEU A 72 21.09 -14.06 -2.55
C LEU A 72 21.58 -12.73 -3.15
N SER A 73 22.88 -12.50 -3.08
CA SER A 73 23.53 -11.22 -3.46
C SER A 73 23.30 -10.74 -4.89
N ARG A 74 22.93 -11.65 -5.81
CA ARG A 74 22.68 -11.35 -7.23
C ARG A 74 21.20 -11.22 -7.56
N LEU A 75 20.31 -11.46 -6.60
CA LEU A 75 18.88 -11.38 -6.82
C LEU A 75 18.50 -9.93 -7.11
N ARG A 76 17.75 -9.74 -8.19
CA ARG A 76 17.20 -8.45 -8.61
C ARG A 76 15.69 -8.41 -8.49
N THR A 77 15.04 -9.56 -8.54
CA THR A 77 13.58 -9.65 -8.46
C THR A 77 13.19 -10.82 -7.57
N LEU A 78 12.42 -10.51 -6.53
CA LEU A 78 11.76 -11.46 -5.65
C LEU A 78 10.25 -11.26 -5.77
N LYS A 79 9.54 -12.30 -6.21
CA LYS A 79 8.08 -12.33 -6.25
C LYS A 79 7.57 -13.45 -5.37
N LEU A 80 6.72 -13.10 -4.42
CA LEU A 80 6.12 -14.02 -3.47
C LEU A 80 4.60 -13.92 -3.56
N ALA A 81 3.96 -14.87 -4.22
CA ALA A 81 2.50 -15.03 -4.16
C ALA A 81 2.17 -16.11 -3.12
N ALA A 82 2.07 -15.70 -1.86
CA ALA A 82 2.02 -16.63 -0.74
C ALA A 82 1.08 -16.20 0.37
N GLN A 83 0.81 -17.12 1.28
CA GLN A 83 0.14 -16.80 2.53
C GLN A 83 1.03 -15.85 3.37
N LEU A 84 0.45 -14.82 3.97
CA LEU A 84 1.20 -13.77 4.69
C LEU A 84 2.01 -14.31 5.87
N GLU A 85 1.48 -15.32 6.56
CA GLU A 85 2.13 -16.06 7.64
C GLU A 85 3.46 -16.70 7.17
N CYS A 86 3.55 -17.04 5.88
CA CYS A 86 4.75 -17.58 5.28
C CYS A 86 5.71 -16.47 4.83
N VAL A 87 5.19 -15.34 4.34
CA VAL A 87 6.01 -14.24 3.81
C VAL A 87 6.99 -13.72 4.86
N GLY A 88 6.55 -13.44 6.09
CA GLY A 88 7.43 -12.96 7.16
C GLY A 88 8.57 -13.94 7.45
N LEU A 89 8.27 -15.24 7.51
CA LEU A 89 9.26 -16.30 7.71
C LEU A 89 10.25 -16.41 6.56
N ILE A 90 9.78 -16.20 5.33
CA ILE A 90 10.64 -16.21 4.15
C ILE A 90 11.62 -15.03 4.21
N MET A 91 11.09 -13.82 4.39
CA MET A 91 11.87 -12.59 4.38
C MET A 91 12.91 -12.55 5.51
N ASN A 92 12.56 -13.08 6.69
CA ASN A 92 13.48 -13.20 7.84
C ASN A 92 14.71 -14.08 7.61
N ARG A 93 14.69 -14.95 6.60
CA ARG A 93 15.81 -15.85 6.29
C ARG A 93 16.53 -15.50 5.01
N LEU A 94 15.99 -14.62 4.17
CA LEU A 94 16.70 -14.14 3.00
C LEU A 94 17.62 -12.99 3.39
N VAL A 95 18.77 -12.89 2.74
CA VAL A 95 19.62 -11.69 2.76
C VAL A 95 19.71 -11.20 1.33
N LEU A 96 19.05 -10.08 1.06
CA LEU A 96 18.88 -9.51 -0.27
C LEU A 96 19.83 -8.32 -0.47
N SER A 97 20.07 -7.97 -1.72
CA SER A 97 20.71 -6.70 -2.04
C SER A 97 19.69 -5.56 -1.92
N THR A 98 20.12 -4.36 -1.55
CA THR A 98 19.28 -3.15 -1.48
C THR A 98 18.65 -2.75 -2.82
N THR A 99 19.19 -3.27 -3.94
CA THR A 99 18.64 -3.05 -5.28
C THR A 99 17.59 -4.07 -5.68
N THR A 100 17.24 -5.03 -4.81
CA THR A 100 16.28 -6.08 -5.13
C THR A 100 14.87 -5.49 -5.18
N ALA A 101 14.18 -5.64 -6.30
CA ALA A 101 12.75 -5.38 -6.38
C ALA A 101 11.99 -6.52 -5.69
N ILE A 102 11.15 -6.18 -4.71
CA ILE A 102 10.38 -7.14 -3.93
C ILE A 102 8.90 -6.92 -4.23
N ALA A 103 8.20 -7.97 -4.64
CA ALA A 103 6.77 -7.96 -4.85
C ALA A 103 6.10 -9.10 -4.08
N VAL A 104 5.21 -8.74 -3.16
CA VAL A 104 4.41 -9.67 -2.38
C VAL A 104 2.97 -9.60 -2.87
N ASP A 105 2.41 -10.75 -3.20
CA ASP A 105 0.99 -10.96 -3.43
C ASP A 105 0.46 -11.88 -2.31
N GLY A 106 0.12 -11.23 -1.20
CA GLY A 106 -0.24 -11.85 0.05
C GLY A 106 -1.70 -12.27 0.14
N ARG A 107 -1.93 -13.45 0.72
CA ARG A 107 -3.27 -13.89 1.14
C ARG A 107 -3.24 -14.33 2.58
N PHE A 108 -4.36 -14.21 3.27
CA PHE A 108 -4.48 -14.86 4.56
C PHE A 108 -4.71 -16.36 4.38
N PHE A 109 -3.99 -17.19 5.11
CA PHE A 109 -4.32 -18.62 5.17
C PHE A 109 -5.68 -18.82 5.84
N ARG A 110 -5.90 -18.10 6.93
CA ARG A 110 -7.18 -17.98 7.62
C ARG A 110 -7.47 -16.51 7.84
N PRO A 111 -8.71 -16.03 7.61
CA PRO A 111 -9.03 -14.64 7.87
C PRO A 111 -8.70 -14.32 9.34
N PRO A 112 -7.81 -13.35 9.60
CA PRO A 112 -7.37 -13.09 10.95
C PRO A 112 -8.52 -12.49 11.75
N SER A 113 -8.77 -13.02 12.94
CA SER A 113 -9.49 -12.24 13.95
C SER A 113 -8.57 -11.13 14.44
N LEU A 114 -9.09 -9.90 14.55
CA LEU A 114 -8.33 -8.82 15.16
C LEU A 114 -7.99 -9.20 16.60
N GLY A 115 -6.71 -9.36 16.90
CA GLY A 115 -6.23 -9.90 18.17
C GLY A 115 -4.76 -10.31 18.13
N VAL A 116 -4.37 -11.13 19.11
CA VAL A 116 -2.96 -11.51 19.33
C VAL A 116 -2.34 -12.21 18.11
N GLU A 117 -3.07 -13.11 17.46
CA GLU A 117 -2.56 -13.83 16.27
C GLU A 117 -2.29 -12.89 15.09
N PHE A 118 -3.18 -11.92 14.87
CA PHE A 118 -3.01 -10.91 13.83
C PHE A 118 -1.81 -10.01 14.11
N ASN A 119 -1.68 -9.53 15.35
CA ASN A 119 -0.55 -8.67 15.74
C ASN A 119 0.78 -9.43 15.67
N THR A 120 0.81 -10.69 16.10
CA THR A 120 2.01 -11.54 15.99
C THR A 120 2.44 -11.71 14.54
N MET A 121 1.49 -11.93 13.62
CA MET A 121 1.78 -11.98 12.19
C MET A 121 2.32 -10.65 11.65
N LEU A 122 1.77 -9.52 12.09
CA LEU A 122 2.30 -8.20 11.71
C LEU A 122 3.72 -7.99 12.23
N ASP A 123 4.00 -8.36 13.49
CA ASP A 123 5.35 -8.29 14.06
C ASP A 123 6.34 -9.18 13.28
N ASP A 124 5.93 -10.40 12.90
CA ASP A 124 6.75 -11.30 12.07
C ASP A 124 7.03 -10.71 10.66
N LEU A 125 6.07 -9.99 10.09
CA LEU A 125 6.25 -9.27 8.83
C LEU A 125 7.19 -8.08 9.02
N ASP A 126 7.04 -7.32 10.09
CA ASP A 126 7.91 -6.18 10.41
C ASP A 126 9.36 -6.63 10.51
N ASP A 127 9.64 -7.62 11.34
CA ASP A 127 10.97 -8.24 11.50
C ASP A 127 11.51 -8.72 10.15
N GLY A 128 10.63 -9.32 9.35
CA GLY A 128 10.96 -9.84 8.03
C GLY A 128 11.41 -8.75 7.06
N PHE A 129 10.79 -7.58 7.08
CA PHE A 129 11.05 -6.49 6.12
C PHE A 129 12.00 -5.41 6.63
N GLU A 130 12.19 -5.28 7.95
CA GLU A 130 13.00 -4.23 8.59
C GLU A 130 14.38 -4.13 7.94
N SER A 131 15.06 -5.28 7.81
CA SER A 131 16.41 -5.37 7.25
C SER A 131 16.50 -5.14 5.74
N HIS A 132 15.42 -5.34 4.98
CA HIS A 132 15.45 -5.22 3.52
C HIS A 132 15.09 -3.82 3.02
N LEU A 133 14.29 -3.09 3.79
CA LEU A 133 13.81 -1.76 3.41
C LEU A 133 14.62 -0.64 4.07
N GLY A 134 15.24 -0.88 5.24
CA GLY A 134 15.99 0.12 6.00
C GLY A 134 17.30 0.59 5.37
N ASP A 135 17.93 -0.22 4.52
CA ASP A 135 19.25 0.07 3.95
C ASP A 135 19.22 1.07 2.77
N LEU A 136 18.04 1.53 2.35
CA LEU A 136 17.89 2.54 1.30
C LEU A 136 18.12 3.94 1.88
N GLN A 137 19.29 4.55 1.58
CA GLN A 137 19.71 5.85 2.12
C GLN A 137 18.65 6.97 2.06
N GLU A 138 17.87 7.02 0.98
CA GLU A 138 16.83 8.04 0.78
C GLU A 138 15.40 7.48 0.96
N GLY A 139 15.29 6.18 1.19
CA GLY A 139 14.03 5.45 1.23
C GLY A 139 13.23 5.50 -0.07
N TYR A 140 11.96 5.15 0.06
CA TYR A 140 10.94 5.28 -0.98
C TYR A 140 10.30 6.67 -0.86
N ARG A 141 10.11 7.36 -1.99
CA ARG A 141 9.60 8.74 -2.00
C ARG A 141 8.14 8.83 -2.40
N ARG A 142 7.67 7.87 -3.19
CA ARG A 142 6.30 7.83 -3.72
C ARG A 142 5.62 6.54 -3.29
N LEU A 143 4.43 6.67 -2.73
CA LEU A 143 3.55 5.58 -2.36
C LEU A 143 2.28 5.63 -3.22
N SER A 144 1.93 4.51 -3.85
CA SER A 144 0.70 4.37 -4.62
C SER A 144 -0.16 3.25 -4.01
N LEU A 145 -1.38 3.59 -3.62
CA LEU A 145 -2.37 2.68 -3.05
C LEU A 145 -3.48 2.42 -4.08
N GLY A 146 -3.61 1.18 -4.54
CA GLY A 146 -4.51 0.79 -5.63
C GLY A 146 -5.27 -0.50 -5.37
N GLU A 147 -6.51 -0.61 -5.86
CA GLU A 147 -7.37 -1.79 -5.65
C GLU A 147 -6.64 -3.04 -6.12
N TYR A 148 -6.69 -4.11 -5.31
CA TYR A 148 -6.07 -5.35 -5.73
C TYR A 148 -6.83 -5.88 -6.96
N LYS A 149 -6.14 -6.03 -8.08
CA LYS A 149 -6.75 -6.33 -9.38
C LYS A 149 -6.91 -7.84 -9.58
N ASN A 150 -7.87 -8.45 -8.90
CA ASN A 150 -8.26 -9.84 -9.14
C ASN A 150 -9.79 -10.00 -9.07
N ARG A 151 -10.37 -10.68 -10.07
CA ARG A 151 -11.83 -10.81 -10.20
C ARG A 151 -12.49 -11.55 -9.03
N ALA A 152 -11.75 -12.42 -8.34
CA ALA A 152 -12.29 -13.27 -7.28
C ALA A 152 -11.98 -12.79 -5.85
N TYR A 153 -11.08 -11.80 -5.72
CA TYR A 153 -10.56 -11.38 -4.43
C TYR A 153 -10.55 -9.86 -4.33
N LYS A 154 -10.99 -9.35 -3.18
CA LYS A 154 -10.81 -7.94 -2.85
C LYS A 154 -9.59 -7.79 -1.96
N GLY A 155 -9.12 -6.56 -1.83
CA GLY A 155 -7.93 -6.30 -1.04
C GLY A 155 -7.26 -5.00 -1.41
N PHE A 156 -5.99 -4.89 -1.01
CA PHE A 156 -5.17 -3.77 -1.38
C PHE A 156 -3.87 -4.15 -2.05
N ASN A 157 -3.40 -3.23 -2.89
CA ASN A 157 -2.05 -3.23 -3.40
C ASN A 157 -1.43 -1.88 -3.02
N LEU A 158 -0.20 -1.95 -2.56
CA LEU A 158 0.67 -0.86 -2.23
C LEU A 158 1.89 -0.99 -3.14
N THR A 159 2.29 0.12 -3.76
CA THR A 159 3.51 0.18 -4.57
C THR A 159 4.31 1.39 -4.12
N ALA A 160 5.52 1.14 -3.64
CA ALA A 160 6.46 2.18 -3.24
C ALA A 160 7.60 2.26 -4.25
N HIS A 161 7.92 3.49 -4.67
CA HIS A 161 8.99 3.77 -5.62
C HIS A 161 10.12 4.52 -4.93
N ALA A 162 11.33 3.99 -5.04
CA ALA A 162 12.54 4.69 -4.62
C ALA A 162 12.78 5.92 -5.49
N HIS A 163 13.56 6.88 -4.97
CA HIS A 163 13.93 8.07 -5.72
C HIS A 163 14.63 7.67 -7.04
N GLU A 164 14.20 8.26 -8.15
CA GLU A 164 14.87 8.09 -9.44
C GLU A 164 16.27 8.71 -9.33
N ARG A 165 17.30 7.88 -9.17
CA ARG A 165 18.67 8.35 -9.36
C ARG A 165 18.82 8.68 -10.84
N ASN A 166 19.29 9.89 -11.14
CA ASN A 166 19.61 10.34 -12.50
C ASN A 166 20.68 9.49 -13.23
N ASP A 167 21.17 8.42 -12.61
CA ASP A 167 22.05 7.45 -13.24
C ASP A 167 21.24 6.56 -14.19
N HIS A 168 21.38 6.81 -15.48
CA HIS A 168 20.72 6.14 -16.62
C HIS A 168 20.88 4.60 -16.71
N ALA A 169 21.44 3.92 -15.71
CA ALA A 169 21.87 2.51 -15.81
C ALA A 169 21.08 1.50 -14.96
N ALA A 170 20.28 1.93 -13.98
CA ALA A 170 19.51 1.02 -13.14
C ALA A 170 18.10 1.56 -12.85
N GLU A 171 17.08 0.75 -13.13
CA GLU A 171 15.72 1.04 -12.68
C GLU A 171 15.70 1.12 -11.13
N PRO A 172 15.02 2.13 -10.55
CA PRO A 172 14.96 2.27 -9.10
C PRO A 172 14.27 1.04 -8.48
N PRO A 173 14.68 0.60 -7.29
CA PRO A 173 14.01 -0.51 -6.61
C PRO A 173 12.55 -0.17 -6.37
N ILE A 174 11.69 -1.14 -6.66
CA ILE A 174 10.25 -1.06 -6.44
C ILE A 174 9.91 -2.08 -5.36
N PHE A 175 9.14 -1.62 -4.37
CA PHE A 175 8.53 -2.47 -3.38
C PHE A 175 7.02 -2.55 -3.65
N GLN A 176 6.49 -3.76 -3.81
CA GLN A 176 5.06 -4.00 -4.02
C GLN A 176 4.56 -4.94 -2.94
N TYR A 177 3.40 -4.59 -2.37
CA TYR A 177 2.74 -5.39 -1.36
C TYR A 177 1.24 -5.42 -1.59
N GLY A 178 0.72 -6.60 -1.86
CA GLY A 178 -0.69 -6.89 -1.94
C GLY A 178 -1.15 -7.74 -0.76
N ALA A 179 -2.35 -7.47 -0.25
CA ALA A 179 -3.04 -8.36 0.67
C ALA A 179 -4.51 -8.51 0.24
N THR A 180 -5.01 -9.75 0.25
CA THR A 180 -6.33 -10.09 -0.30
C THR A 180 -7.21 -10.89 0.66
N TYR A 181 -8.53 -10.77 0.48
CA TYR A 181 -9.58 -11.53 1.18
C TYR A 181 -10.76 -11.91 0.27
N HIS A 182 -11.59 -12.80 0.82
CA HIS A 182 -12.90 -13.14 0.31
C HIS A 182 -13.97 -12.16 0.80
N ASP A 183 -14.93 -11.88 -0.09
CA ASP A 183 -15.67 -10.63 -0.22
C ASP A 183 -16.74 -10.28 0.86
N PHE A 184 -16.68 -10.86 2.06
CA PHE A 184 -17.87 -10.97 2.92
C PHE A 184 -17.83 -10.35 4.32
N ASP A 185 -16.83 -9.53 4.69
CA ASP A 185 -16.78 -9.04 6.07
C ASP A 185 -16.16 -7.63 6.24
N ILE A 186 -16.93 -6.76 6.92
CA ILE A 186 -16.59 -5.36 7.24
C ILE A 186 -15.49 -5.28 8.30
N ASP A 187 -15.42 -6.26 9.22
CA ASP A 187 -14.39 -6.29 10.27
C ASP A 187 -12.98 -6.40 9.67
N HIS A 188 -12.87 -6.90 8.44
CA HIS A 188 -11.61 -7.01 7.74
C HIS A 188 -11.05 -5.64 7.31
N VAL A 189 -11.91 -4.64 7.06
CA VAL A 189 -11.44 -3.30 6.67
C VAL A 189 -10.55 -2.71 7.76
N ARG A 190 -10.89 -2.90 9.04
CA ARG A 190 -10.05 -2.45 10.16
C ARG A 190 -8.70 -3.16 10.18
N GLY A 191 -8.68 -4.47 9.99
CA GLY A 191 -7.42 -5.23 9.88
C GLY A 191 -6.54 -4.75 8.74
N TYR A 192 -7.13 -4.43 7.59
CA TYR A 192 -6.39 -3.88 6.46
C TYR A 192 -5.83 -2.49 6.70
N ILE A 193 -6.58 -1.63 7.38
CA ILE A 193 -6.07 -0.32 7.76
C ILE A 193 -4.95 -0.45 8.78
N ALA A 194 -5.08 -1.33 9.77
CA ALA A 194 -4.03 -1.61 10.74
C ALA A 194 -2.76 -2.14 10.04
N MET A 195 -2.91 -3.09 9.12
CA MET A 195 -1.80 -3.62 8.31
C MET A 195 -1.17 -2.51 7.44
N LEU A 196 -1.98 -1.71 6.77
CA LEU A 196 -1.50 -0.61 5.94
C LEU A 196 -0.72 0.41 6.77
N SER A 197 -1.25 0.84 7.92
CA SER A 197 -0.58 1.72 8.88
C SER A 197 0.76 1.14 9.34
N ARG A 198 0.79 -0.16 9.64
CA ARG A 198 2.04 -0.83 10.02
C ARG A 198 3.07 -0.84 8.89
N ILE A 199 2.65 -1.18 7.67
CA ILE A 199 3.53 -1.22 6.49
C ILE A 199 4.08 0.17 6.16
N VAL A 200 3.27 1.23 6.21
CA VAL A 200 3.78 2.57 5.92
C VAL A 200 4.79 3.03 6.96
N CYS A 201 4.77 2.47 8.17
CA CYS A 201 5.77 2.73 9.21
C CYS A 201 7.08 1.94 9.03
N TRP A 202 7.18 1.00 8.08
CA TRP A 202 8.40 0.23 7.89
C TRP A 202 9.61 1.11 7.56
N PRO A 203 10.84 0.67 7.91
CA PRO A 203 12.05 1.38 7.55
C PRO A 203 12.11 1.66 6.05
N GLY A 204 12.60 2.85 5.69
CA GLY A 204 12.64 3.30 4.31
C GLY A 204 11.29 3.77 3.73
N LEU A 205 10.16 3.58 4.41
CA LEU A 205 8.85 4.11 4.00
C LEU A 205 8.46 5.36 4.81
N GLY A 206 8.09 5.23 6.09
CA GLY A 206 7.27 6.21 6.80
C GLY A 206 7.76 7.66 6.75
N SER A 207 9.04 7.88 7.03
CA SER A 207 9.63 9.23 6.96
C SER A 207 10.12 9.64 5.57
N ALA A 208 10.22 8.71 4.62
CA ALA A 208 10.77 8.97 3.29
C ALA A 208 9.69 9.38 2.27
N ILE A 209 8.46 8.89 2.44
CA ILE A 209 7.34 9.19 1.54
C ILE A 209 7.03 10.70 1.57
N VAL A 210 7.11 11.32 0.40
CA VAL A 210 6.73 12.73 0.16
C VAL A 210 5.52 12.84 -0.77
N ARG A 211 5.21 11.79 -1.54
CA ARG A 211 4.07 11.75 -2.46
C ARG A 211 3.21 10.51 -2.21
N LEU A 212 1.92 10.72 -1.97
CA LEU A 212 0.93 9.67 -1.82
C LEU A 212 -0.07 9.73 -2.98
N GLU A 213 -0.32 8.60 -3.62
CA GLU A 213 -1.32 8.46 -4.66
C GLU A 213 -2.31 7.38 -4.27
N VAL A 214 -3.61 7.69 -4.33
CA VAL A 214 -4.67 6.76 -3.96
C VAL A 214 -5.66 6.65 -5.10
N ALA A 215 -5.75 5.46 -5.68
CA ALA A 215 -6.66 5.13 -6.76
C ALA A 215 -7.56 3.97 -6.35
N LYS A 216 -8.65 4.25 -5.62
CA LYS A 216 -9.60 3.24 -5.10
C LYS A 216 -10.93 3.81 -4.63
N ARG A 217 -11.99 2.98 -4.68
CA ARG A 217 -13.34 3.34 -4.22
C ARG A 217 -13.67 2.96 -2.76
N ARG A 218 -13.04 1.94 -2.16
CA ARG A 218 -13.56 1.35 -0.89
C ARG A 218 -12.65 1.34 0.33
N LEU A 219 -11.33 1.27 0.17
CA LEU A 219 -10.46 1.05 1.35
C LEU A 219 -10.34 2.30 2.22
N LEU A 220 -10.34 3.48 1.61
CA LEU A 220 -10.08 4.78 2.24
C LEU A 220 -11.28 5.73 2.07
N ASP A 221 -12.49 5.21 2.20
CA ASP A 221 -13.73 5.97 2.04
C ASP A 221 -14.27 6.58 3.35
N ARG A 222 -13.62 6.32 4.50
CA ARG A 222 -13.97 6.89 5.81
C ARG A 222 -12.86 7.76 6.38
N THR A 223 -13.26 8.82 7.09
CA THR A 223 -12.36 9.81 7.71
C THR A 223 -11.33 9.19 8.66
N TRP A 224 -11.73 8.22 9.49
CA TRP A 224 -10.84 7.60 10.48
C TRP A 224 -9.68 6.81 9.84
N GLN A 225 -9.90 6.25 8.66
CA GLN A 225 -8.90 5.47 7.92
C GLN A 225 -7.74 6.36 7.48
N TRP A 226 -8.08 7.57 7.01
CA TRP A 226 -7.10 8.59 6.66
C TRP A 226 -6.37 9.16 7.87
N GLY A 227 -7.03 9.25 9.03
CA GLY A 227 -6.39 9.68 10.28
C GLY A 227 -5.10 8.90 10.52
N HIS A 228 -5.20 7.57 10.59
CA HIS A 228 -4.04 6.71 10.84
C HIS A 228 -2.94 6.87 9.78
N ILE A 229 -3.29 6.83 8.48
CA ILE A 229 -2.31 6.95 7.40
C ILE A 229 -1.57 8.29 7.43
N LEU A 230 -2.27 9.39 7.71
CA LEU A 230 -1.66 10.73 7.73
C LEU A 230 -0.81 10.97 8.99
N GLU A 231 -1.09 10.28 10.09
CA GLU A 231 -0.24 10.24 11.29
C GLU A 231 1.12 9.59 10.97
N ASP A 232 1.09 8.51 10.19
CA ASP A 232 2.26 7.70 9.86
C ASP A 232 3.13 8.29 8.74
N LEU A 233 2.66 9.36 8.06
CA LEU A 233 3.31 10.00 6.92
C LEU A 233 3.63 11.49 7.18
N PRO A 234 4.51 11.82 8.14
CA PRO A 234 4.73 13.21 8.58
C PRO A 234 5.37 14.12 7.53
N ASN A 235 6.06 13.53 6.54
CA ASN A 235 6.80 14.25 5.50
C ASN A 235 6.04 14.37 4.18
N LEU A 236 4.74 14.10 4.17
CA LEU A 236 3.91 14.15 2.98
C LEU A 236 3.80 15.59 2.44
N GLU A 237 4.18 15.76 1.17
CA GLU A 237 4.21 17.03 0.43
C GLU A 237 3.15 17.07 -0.68
N GLU A 238 2.85 15.94 -1.32
CA GLU A 238 1.87 15.83 -2.40
C GLU A 238 0.92 14.67 -2.18
N VAL A 239 -0.37 14.92 -2.39
CA VAL A 239 -1.42 13.90 -2.34
C VAL A 239 -2.24 13.94 -3.62
N VAL A 240 -2.35 12.81 -4.30
CA VAL A 240 -3.21 12.62 -5.48
C VAL A 240 -4.25 11.57 -5.14
N ILE A 241 -5.53 11.95 -5.14
CA ILE A 241 -6.63 11.05 -4.78
C ILE A 241 -7.66 11.01 -5.90
N GLU A 242 -8.04 9.81 -6.27
CA GLU A 242 -9.09 9.54 -7.25
C GLU A 242 -10.30 8.90 -6.56
N GLY A 243 -11.50 9.37 -6.90
CA GLY A 243 -12.74 8.74 -6.49
C GLY A 243 -13.30 9.22 -5.13
N PRO A 244 -14.13 8.40 -4.45
CA PRO A 244 -14.85 8.80 -3.25
C PRO A 244 -13.94 9.05 -2.04
N ALA A 245 -12.73 8.48 -2.04
CA ALA A 245 -11.74 8.64 -0.97
C ALA A 245 -11.34 10.11 -0.75
N GLY A 246 -11.45 10.96 -1.77
CA GLY A 246 -11.12 12.39 -1.67
C GLY A 246 -11.93 13.14 -0.62
N ARG A 247 -13.22 12.79 -0.42
CA ARG A 247 -14.07 13.44 0.60
C ARG A 247 -13.65 13.10 2.02
N ALA A 248 -13.33 11.82 2.23
CA ALA A 248 -12.89 11.29 3.50
C ALA A 248 -11.54 11.89 3.89
N PHE A 249 -10.62 12.00 2.92
CA PHE A 249 -9.35 12.68 3.09
C PHE A 249 -9.52 14.14 3.51
N VAL A 250 -10.32 14.93 2.78
CA VAL A 250 -10.58 16.34 3.12
C VAL A 250 -11.13 16.48 4.53
N SER A 251 -12.04 15.57 4.92
CA SER A 251 -12.58 15.56 6.28
C SER A 251 -11.53 15.20 7.33
N ALA A 252 -10.57 14.34 7.00
CA ALA A 252 -9.54 13.86 7.93
C ALA A 252 -8.45 14.89 8.20
N LEU A 253 -8.18 15.80 7.25
CA LEU A 253 -7.22 16.89 7.42
C LEU A 253 -7.52 17.78 8.63
N ARG A 254 -8.80 17.93 9.01
CA ARG A 254 -9.24 18.77 10.13
C ARG A 254 -8.99 18.15 11.51
N TYR A 255 -8.80 16.85 11.60
CA TYR A 255 -8.55 16.18 12.88
C TYR A 255 -7.04 15.99 13.05
N PRO A 256 -6.48 15.94 14.28
CA PRO A 256 -7.09 16.49 15.47
C PRO A 256 -7.19 18.03 15.34
N ALA A 257 -8.05 18.66 16.15
CA ALA A 257 -8.39 20.07 15.95
C ALA A 257 -7.23 21.03 16.29
N ASP A 258 -6.28 20.57 17.09
CA ASP A 258 -5.23 21.33 17.76
C ASP A 258 -3.92 21.43 16.99
N ALA A 259 -3.67 20.55 16.02
CA ALA A 259 -2.44 20.58 15.23
C ALA A 259 -2.70 20.21 13.76
N PRO A 260 -2.01 20.88 12.80
CA PRO A 260 -2.16 20.54 11.39
C PRO A 260 -1.58 19.16 11.10
N ARG A 261 -2.41 18.24 10.59
CA ARG A 261 -1.91 17.00 9.97
C ARG A 261 -1.12 17.34 8.70
N CYS A 262 -0.03 16.60 8.47
CA CYS A 262 0.85 16.78 7.31
C CYS A 262 1.28 18.24 7.15
N PRO A 263 2.07 18.79 8.09
CA PRO A 263 2.47 20.20 8.07
C PRO A 263 3.30 20.59 6.84
N ARG A 264 3.84 19.61 6.10
CA ARG A 264 4.62 19.81 4.86
C ARG A 264 3.80 19.74 3.58
N LEU A 265 2.51 19.37 3.66
CA LEU A 265 1.66 19.18 2.50
C LEU A 265 1.55 20.47 1.70
N GLN A 266 1.87 20.42 0.42
CA GLN A 266 1.92 21.56 -0.49
C GLN A 266 1.00 21.38 -1.69
N SER A 267 0.67 20.15 -2.07
CA SER A 267 -0.15 19.86 -3.24
C SER A 267 -1.22 18.83 -2.91
N VAL A 268 -2.46 19.13 -3.26
CA VAL A 268 -3.60 18.20 -3.22
C VAL A 268 -4.29 18.20 -4.57
N VAL A 269 -4.27 17.04 -5.23
CA VAL A 269 -4.92 16.79 -6.50
C VAL A 269 -6.09 15.83 -6.25
N LEU A 270 -7.31 16.33 -6.40
CA LEU A 270 -8.52 15.51 -6.32
C LEU A 270 -9.03 15.24 -7.73
N ARG A 271 -9.26 13.97 -8.03
CA ARG A 271 -9.79 13.50 -9.30
C ARG A 271 -11.08 12.76 -9.07
N GLU A 272 -12.04 12.92 -9.97
CA GLU A 272 -13.27 12.12 -9.97
C GLU A 272 -13.91 12.12 -8.57
N THR A 273 -13.97 13.27 -7.90
CA THR A 273 -14.44 13.38 -6.51
C THR A 273 -15.63 14.33 -6.46
N LYS A 274 -16.75 13.89 -5.87
CA LYS A 274 -17.88 14.81 -5.62
C LYS A 274 -17.64 15.59 -4.32
N LEU A 275 -17.38 16.89 -4.41
CA LEU A 275 -17.10 17.80 -3.30
C LEU A 275 -18.32 18.69 -3.08
N MET A 276 -19.20 18.28 -2.17
CA MET A 276 -20.32 19.11 -1.73
C MET A 276 -19.80 20.29 -0.92
N SER A 277 -20.56 21.40 -0.88
CA SER A 277 -20.15 22.65 -0.21
C SER A 277 -19.71 22.43 1.25
N LYS A 278 -20.36 21.53 2.00
CA LYS A 278 -19.94 21.18 3.37
C LYS A 278 -18.50 20.66 3.49
N PHE A 279 -17.97 19.98 2.46
CA PHE A 279 -16.59 19.50 2.45
C PHE A 279 -15.61 20.61 2.06
N VAL A 280 -16.06 21.53 1.20
CA VAL A 280 -15.31 22.74 0.88
C VAL A 280 -15.19 23.63 2.11
N ASP A 281 -16.28 23.80 2.87
CA ASP A 281 -16.27 24.52 4.15
C ASP A 281 -15.24 23.90 5.11
N ARG A 282 -15.24 22.57 5.27
CA ARG A 282 -14.24 21.86 6.09
C ARG A 282 -12.80 22.08 5.62
N LEU A 283 -12.58 22.13 4.31
CA LEU A 283 -11.25 22.41 3.75
C LEU A 283 -10.82 23.85 4.03
N ILE A 284 -11.72 24.82 3.86
CA ILE A 284 -11.49 26.24 4.16
C ILE A 284 -11.19 26.42 5.65
N ASP A 285 -11.99 25.81 6.53
CA ASP A 285 -11.78 25.85 7.98
C ASP A 285 -10.41 25.28 8.34
N HIS A 286 -10.02 24.12 7.78
CA HIS A 286 -8.69 23.55 7.97
C HIS A 286 -7.56 24.51 7.52
N LEU A 287 -7.71 25.16 6.37
CA LEU A 287 -6.72 26.11 5.87
C LEU A 287 -6.57 27.31 6.81
N ILE A 288 -7.68 27.94 7.20
CA ILE A 288 -7.71 29.17 7.98
C ILE A 288 -7.38 28.93 9.46
N GLU A 289 -7.97 27.89 10.07
CA GLU A 289 -7.90 27.66 11.51
C GLU A 289 -6.66 26.85 11.91
N GLN A 290 -6.15 25.99 11.02
CA GLN A 290 -5.03 25.10 11.36
C GLN A 290 -3.76 25.43 10.58
N ARG A 291 -3.80 25.45 9.24
CA ARG A 291 -2.56 25.57 8.45
C ARG A 291 -1.92 26.96 8.54
N VAL A 292 -2.70 28.01 8.31
CA VAL A 292 -2.19 29.39 8.30
C VAL A 292 -1.59 29.81 9.65
N PRO A 293 -2.24 29.59 10.82
CA PRO A 293 -1.69 30.00 12.10
C PRO A 293 -0.40 29.28 12.49
N HIS A 294 -0.20 28.06 11.99
CA HIS A 294 1.00 27.26 12.25
C HIS A 294 2.12 27.51 11.23
N GLY A 295 1.96 28.45 10.29
CA GLY A 295 2.97 28.78 9.30
C GLY A 295 3.24 27.64 8.31
N CYS A 296 2.27 26.76 8.07
CA CYS A 296 2.36 25.73 7.06
C CYS A 296 2.47 26.35 5.65
N PRO A 297 3.09 25.66 4.67
CA PRO A 297 3.15 26.15 3.31
C PRO A 297 1.76 26.25 2.69
N LEU A 298 1.62 27.16 1.74
CA LEU A 298 0.39 27.36 0.97
C LEU A 298 0.06 26.08 0.19
N LEU A 299 -1.23 25.76 0.11
CA LEU A 299 -1.72 24.55 -0.52
C LEU A 299 -2.10 24.82 -1.98
N GLN A 300 -1.43 24.15 -2.92
CA GLN A 300 -1.83 24.08 -4.31
C GLN A 300 -2.95 23.05 -4.45
N LEU A 301 -4.10 23.52 -4.93
CA LEU A 301 -5.30 22.69 -5.13
C LEU A 301 -5.52 22.46 -6.62
N SER A 302 -5.75 21.20 -7.00
CA SER A 302 -6.14 20.83 -8.36
C SER A 302 -7.35 19.91 -8.33
N PHE A 303 -8.39 20.27 -9.09
CA PHE A 303 -9.62 19.50 -9.23
C PHE A 303 -9.79 19.08 -10.69
N SER A 304 -9.99 17.78 -10.94
CA SER A 304 -10.24 17.24 -12.28
C SER A 304 -11.35 16.19 -12.26
N GLU A 305 -12.32 16.30 -13.15
CA GLU A 305 -13.53 15.48 -13.22
C GLU A 305 -14.27 15.45 -11.87
N CYS A 306 -14.14 16.51 -11.07
CA CYS A 306 -14.80 16.64 -9.78
C CYS A 306 -16.25 17.14 -9.94
N SER A 307 -17.08 16.94 -8.92
CA SER A 307 -18.33 17.70 -8.79
C SER A 307 -18.20 18.73 -7.69
N ILE A 308 -17.90 19.97 -8.08
CA ILE A 308 -17.75 21.13 -7.21
C ILE A 308 -18.45 22.31 -7.88
N SER A 309 -19.14 23.15 -7.11
CA SER A 309 -19.82 24.32 -7.68
C SER A 309 -18.83 25.44 -8.02
N ILE A 310 -19.11 26.25 -9.05
CA ILE A 310 -18.32 27.45 -9.36
C ILE A 310 -18.17 28.35 -8.12
N ALA A 311 -19.26 28.53 -7.35
CA ALA A 311 -19.25 29.36 -6.15
C ALA A 311 -18.23 28.85 -5.11
N ASP A 312 -18.15 27.53 -4.91
CA ASP A 312 -17.20 26.93 -3.98
C ASP A 312 -15.75 27.03 -4.46
N VAL A 313 -15.51 26.90 -5.77
CA VAL A 313 -14.18 27.12 -6.37
C VAL A 313 -13.72 28.57 -6.16
N GLU A 314 -14.60 29.55 -6.39
CA GLU A 314 -14.28 30.96 -6.16
C GLU A 314 -14.01 31.27 -4.69
N ARG A 315 -14.76 30.66 -3.76
CA ARG A 315 -14.49 30.76 -2.32
C ARG A 315 -13.10 30.23 -1.96
N LEU A 316 -12.70 29.07 -2.50
CA LEU A 316 -11.37 28.51 -2.29
C LEU A 316 -10.26 29.42 -2.86
N ARG A 317 -10.44 29.98 -4.06
CA ARG A 317 -9.49 30.92 -4.67
C ARG A 317 -9.23 32.16 -3.81
N GLN A 318 -10.23 32.60 -3.06
CA GLN A 318 -10.15 33.78 -2.19
C GLN A 318 -9.69 33.43 -0.76
N THR A 319 -9.53 32.15 -0.44
CA THR A 319 -9.21 31.69 0.91
C THR A 319 -7.71 31.82 1.20
N GLN A 320 -7.37 32.43 2.35
CA GLN A 320 -6.00 32.50 2.82
C GLN A 320 -5.46 31.09 3.09
N GLY A 321 -4.24 30.80 2.60
CA GLY A 321 -3.63 29.47 2.74
C GLY A 321 -3.68 28.64 1.45
N VAL A 322 -4.41 29.07 0.43
CA VAL A 322 -4.37 28.49 -0.92
C VAL A 322 -3.28 29.21 -1.73
N ALA A 323 -2.46 28.45 -2.46
CA ALA A 323 -1.43 29.00 -3.34
C ALA A 323 -2.04 29.64 -4.59
N ASP A 324 -1.34 30.62 -5.16
CA ASP A 324 -1.74 31.21 -6.44
C ASP A 324 -1.80 30.11 -7.53
N GLY A 325 -2.96 29.98 -8.19
CA GLY A 325 -3.12 29.03 -9.29
C GLY A 325 -3.89 27.74 -8.96
N LEU A 326 -4.94 27.81 -8.13
CA LEU A 326 -5.94 26.75 -8.03
C LEU A 326 -6.41 26.32 -9.43
N SER A 327 -6.17 25.06 -9.77
CA SER A 327 -6.51 24.46 -11.07
C SER A 327 -7.84 23.73 -10.98
N TRP A 328 -8.75 24.04 -11.89
CA TRP A 328 -10.03 23.34 -12.05
C TRP A 328 -10.37 23.27 -13.53
N ASP A 329 -10.81 22.10 -14.00
CA ASP A 329 -11.13 21.83 -15.39
C ASP A 329 -12.49 22.38 -15.86
N GLY A 330 -13.29 22.94 -14.93
CA GLY A 330 -14.56 23.59 -15.24
C GLY A 330 -15.78 22.67 -15.23
N GLU A 331 -15.62 21.40 -14.85
CA GLU A 331 -16.74 20.46 -14.75
C GLU A 331 -17.44 20.54 -13.37
N GLU A 332 -18.75 20.86 -13.33
CA GLU A 332 -19.56 20.82 -12.09
C GLU A 332 -20.16 19.42 -11.82
N THR A 333 -20.27 18.58 -12.85
CA THR A 333 -20.91 17.24 -12.81
C THR A 333 -19.94 16.11 -13.17
N GLY A 334 -18.62 16.34 -13.07
CA GLY A 334 -17.61 15.35 -13.47
C GLY A 334 -17.79 13.97 -12.81
N TRP A 335 -18.20 13.94 -11.54
CA TRP A 335 -18.54 12.69 -10.83
C TRP A 335 -19.71 11.93 -11.45
N GLU A 336 -20.72 12.62 -11.99
CA GLU A 336 -21.89 11.99 -12.60
C GLU A 336 -21.55 11.35 -13.93
N SER A 337 -20.77 12.05 -14.76
CA SER A 337 -20.20 11.52 -16.00
C SER A 337 -19.42 10.24 -15.74
N TRP A 338 -18.58 10.25 -14.71
CA TRP A 338 -17.85 9.07 -14.28
C TRP A 338 -18.76 7.96 -13.73
N ARG A 339 -19.75 8.29 -12.88
CA ARG A 339 -20.72 7.33 -12.35
C ARG A 339 -21.45 6.61 -13.49
N MET A 340 -21.81 7.33 -14.55
CA MET A 340 -22.41 6.73 -15.75
C MET A 340 -21.44 5.81 -16.49
N LYS A 341 -20.19 6.24 -16.77
CA LYS A 341 -19.16 5.39 -17.40
C LYS A 341 -19.05 4.03 -16.68
N TRP A 342 -19.15 4.02 -15.35
CA TRP A 342 -19.10 2.80 -14.53
C TRP A 342 -20.35 1.94 -14.60
N ALA A 343 -21.54 2.53 -14.57
CA ALA A 343 -22.79 1.78 -14.73
C ALA A 343 -22.81 1.00 -16.06
N PHE A 344 -22.19 1.54 -17.11
CA PHE A 344 -22.05 0.88 -18.41
C PHE A 344 -21.01 -0.24 -18.45
N GLN A 345 -20.05 -0.29 -17.53
CA GLN A 345 -19.01 -1.34 -17.48
C GLN A 345 -19.49 -2.65 -16.83
N GLY A 346 -20.77 -2.78 -16.51
CA GLY A 346 -21.35 -4.05 -16.04
C GLY A 346 -20.95 -4.42 -14.60
N MET A 347 -20.43 -3.48 -13.82
CA MET A 347 -20.28 -3.68 -12.38
C MET A 347 -21.65 -3.50 -11.72
N HIS A 348 -22.32 -4.61 -11.40
CA HIS A 348 -23.70 -4.64 -10.88
C HIS A 348 -23.92 -3.99 -9.51
N HIS A 349 -22.90 -3.37 -8.91
CA HIS A 349 -23.02 -2.67 -7.63
C HIS A 349 -23.16 -1.18 -7.88
N ASN A 350 -24.32 -0.60 -7.59
CA ASN A 350 -24.53 0.85 -7.67
C ASN A 350 -23.76 1.52 -6.51
N PRO A 351 -22.64 2.21 -6.78
CA PRO A 351 -21.83 2.79 -5.72
C PRO A 351 -22.61 3.84 -4.90
N ALA A 352 -23.59 4.51 -5.49
CA ALA A 352 -24.24 5.65 -4.83
C ALA A 352 -25.10 5.29 -3.61
N ASP A 353 -25.63 4.07 -3.54
CA ASP A 353 -26.56 3.69 -2.47
C ASP A 353 -25.82 3.51 -1.12
N GLU A 354 -24.50 3.34 -1.13
CA GLU A 354 -23.67 3.19 0.08
C GLU A 354 -23.13 4.54 0.60
N TYR A 355 -22.86 5.52 -0.28
CA TYR A 355 -22.18 6.78 0.06
C TYR A 355 -23.08 7.93 0.56
N GLU A 356 -24.41 7.79 0.50
CA GLU A 356 -25.34 8.80 1.05
C GLU A 356 -25.56 8.63 2.56
N SER A 357 -25.05 7.55 3.17
CA SER A 357 -25.28 7.20 4.58
C SER A 357 -24.34 7.88 5.60
N ASP A 358 -23.40 8.71 5.17
CA ASP A 358 -22.35 9.31 6.02
C ASP A 358 -22.84 10.53 6.84
N SER A 359 -24.07 10.46 7.37
CA SER A 359 -24.63 11.42 8.33
C SER A 359 -24.19 11.15 9.78
N SER A 360 -23.35 10.14 10.03
CA SER A 360 -22.79 9.90 11.36
C SER A 360 -21.48 10.69 11.56
N ASP A 361 -21.59 12.01 11.67
CA ASP A 361 -20.54 12.88 12.25
C ASP A 361 -20.43 12.66 13.80
N GLY A 362 -20.97 11.56 14.33
CA GLY A 362 -21.00 11.25 15.75
C GLY A 362 -20.00 10.17 16.11
N TYR A 363 -18.98 10.55 16.87
CA TYR A 363 -18.04 9.66 17.58
C TYR A 363 -16.94 9.04 16.70
N MET A 364 -15.75 9.64 16.71
CA MET A 364 -14.52 8.85 16.73
C MET A 364 -14.40 8.32 18.16
N PRO A 365 -14.65 7.03 18.44
CA PRO A 365 -14.28 6.52 19.74
C PRO A 365 -12.75 6.58 19.82
N SER A 366 -12.21 6.93 20.98
CA SER A 366 -10.79 6.77 21.30
C SER A 366 -10.46 5.28 21.35
N ILE A 367 -10.38 4.63 20.18
CA ILE A 367 -10.11 3.17 20.03
C ILE A 367 -8.60 2.91 20.07
N LEU A 368 -7.92 3.51 21.05
CA LEU A 368 -6.59 3.06 21.47
C LEU A 368 -6.63 2.51 22.91
N GLU A 369 -7.71 2.70 23.66
CA GLU A 369 -7.80 2.19 25.03
C GLU A 369 -8.27 0.72 25.12
N HIS A 370 -8.43 -0.01 24.01
CA HIS A 370 -8.88 -1.42 24.02
C HIS A 370 -7.90 -2.40 23.35
N PHE A 371 -6.68 -1.96 23.02
CA PHE A 371 -5.67 -2.82 22.39
C PHE A 371 -4.26 -2.71 23.00
N GLU A 372 -4.14 -2.25 24.24
CA GLU A 372 -2.96 -2.55 25.09
C GLU A 372 -3.17 -3.79 25.94
#